data_AF-A0A222DZY5-F1
#
_entry.id   AF-A0A222DZY5-F1
#
_cell.length_a   1.000
_cell.length_b   1.000
_cell.length_c   1.000
_cell.angle_alpha   90.00
_cell.angle_beta   90.00
_cell.angle_gamma   90.00
#
_symmetry.space_group_name_H-M   'P 1'
#
loop_
_entity.id
_entity.type
_entity.pdbx_description
1 polymer ?
#
loop_
_entity_poly.entity_id
_entity_poly.type
_entity_poly.pdbx_seq_one_letter_code
_entity_poly.pdbx_strand_id
1 'polypeptide(L)'
;MSDDATPPARDANHRTLSLLIDEVAVPGTGKRLDVLDKYSRSPVARERETDTAQVDPMISVADAAFRAGRTSSRERGASLDWAAQIPTTCDDVFGPVLCPIPFDTLDEAIDIVNAAPNGLATGVFTNRLNDAFRAARHLEVGGVHINETSFSPVDLMPYGGTKNSGFGRAGPRYAGEEMTEQRIVKINT
;
A
#
# COMPACT_ATOMS: atom_id res chain seq x y z
N MET A 1 35.46 11.62 -23.47
CA MET A 1 35.72 10.46 -22.59
C MET A 1 34.48 10.28 -21.76
N SER A 2 33.75 9.22 -22.08
CA SER A 2 32.54 8.75 -21.42
C SER A 2 32.91 8.24 -20.02
N ASP A 3 32.43 8.92 -18.99
CA ASP A 3 32.38 8.32 -17.65
C ASP A 3 31.08 7.52 -17.57
N ASP A 4 31.23 6.23 -17.89
CA ASP A 4 30.26 5.17 -17.68
C ASP A 4 30.10 4.95 -16.17
N ALA A 5 29.25 5.76 -15.56
CA ALA A 5 28.77 5.51 -14.20
C ALA A 5 27.71 4.40 -14.25
N THR A 6 28.16 3.17 -14.48
CA THR A 6 27.37 1.97 -14.21
C THR A 6 26.81 2.08 -12.78
N PRO A 7 25.47 2.04 -12.58
CA PRO A 7 24.90 2.15 -11.25
C PRO A 7 25.40 0.98 -10.38
N PRO A 8 25.69 1.21 -9.08
CA PRO A 8 26.25 0.19 -8.23
C PRO A 8 25.33 -1.04 -8.18
N ALA A 9 25.95 -2.22 -8.24
CA ALA A 9 25.25 -3.50 -8.17
C ALA A 9 24.32 -3.55 -6.93
N ARG A 10 23.10 -4.05 -7.15
CA ARG A 10 22.07 -4.23 -6.13
C ARG A 10 22.52 -5.29 -5.12
N ASP A 11 23.06 -4.85 -3.98
CA ASP A 11 23.36 -5.72 -2.85
C ASP A 11 22.05 -6.18 -2.17
N ALA A 12 21.97 -7.49 -1.89
CA ALA A 12 20.78 -8.23 -1.50
C ALA A 12 20.54 -8.26 0.02
N ASN A 13 21.11 -7.31 0.77
CA ASN A 13 21.05 -7.31 2.23
C ASN A 13 20.17 -6.17 2.75
N HIS A 14 19.01 -6.57 3.28
CA HIS A 14 18.09 -5.90 4.22
C HIS A 14 18.36 -4.41 4.49
N ARG A 15 17.67 -3.53 3.77
CA ARG A 15 17.76 -2.07 3.97
C ARG A 15 16.89 -1.62 5.15
N THR A 16 17.44 -0.74 5.99
CA THR A 16 16.73 -0.04 7.06
C THR A 16 15.91 1.11 6.49
N LEU A 17 14.62 1.12 6.80
CA LEU A 17 13.61 2.11 6.41
C LEU A 17 13.59 3.21 7.47
N SER A 18 14.12 4.38 7.12
CA SER A 18 14.09 5.55 8.01
C SER A 18 12.81 6.37 7.79
N LEU A 19 12.35 7.08 8.83
CA LEU A 19 11.27 8.06 8.70
C LEU A 19 11.76 9.26 7.92
N LEU A 20 10.91 9.85 7.09
CA LEU A 20 11.22 11.13 6.45
C LEU A 20 10.66 12.25 7.32
N ILE A 21 11.52 13.07 7.92
CA ILE A 21 11.17 14.28 8.68
C ILE A 21 11.84 15.45 7.97
N ASP A 22 11.04 16.36 7.43
CA ASP A 22 11.55 17.57 6.74
C ASP A 22 12.58 17.24 5.65
N GLU A 23 12.24 16.28 4.79
CA GLU A 23 13.11 15.74 3.72
C GLU A 23 14.37 15.00 4.18
N VAL A 24 14.57 14.83 5.50
CA VAL A 24 15.69 14.11 6.08
C VAL A 24 15.26 12.73 6.56
N ALA A 25 16.01 11.71 6.14
CA ALA A 25 15.85 10.35 6.64
C ALA A 25 16.37 10.22 8.07
N VAL A 26 15.45 10.01 9.02
CA VAL A 26 15.73 9.83 10.44
C VAL A 26 15.43 8.38 10.82
N PRO A 27 16.43 7.58 11.21
CA PRO A 27 16.19 6.21 11.68
C PRO A 27 15.44 6.24 13.02
N GLY A 28 14.57 5.26 13.25
CA GLY A 28 13.89 5.10 14.54
C GLY A 28 14.90 5.01 15.70
N THR A 29 14.60 5.64 16.83
CA THR A 29 15.45 5.63 18.04
C THR A 29 15.12 4.46 18.97
N GLY A 30 13.97 3.82 18.78
CA GLY A 30 13.43 2.78 19.64
C GLY A 30 14.02 1.39 19.44
N LYS A 31 13.26 0.39 19.90
CA LYS A 31 13.66 -1.02 19.89
C LYS A 31 13.86 -1.51 18.45
N ARG A 32 14.86 -2.37 18.24
CA ARG A 32 15.03 -3.07 16.95
C ARG A 32 13.98 -4.17 16.78
N LEU A 33 13.35 -4.20 15.62
CA LEU A 33 12.34 -5.17 15.22
C LEU A 33 12.75 -5.80 13.88
N ASP A 34 12.58 -7.11 13.78
CA ASP A 34 12.63 -7.79 12.49
C ASP A 34 11.26 -7.63 11.81
N VAL A 35 11.29 -7.14 10.58
CA VAL A 35 10.11 -7.08 9.72
C VAL A 35 10.06 -8.40 8.95
N LEU A 36 8.98 -9.14 9.12
CA LEU A 36 8.83 -10.48 8.56
C LEU A 36 7.99 -10.44 7.29
N ASP A 37 8.33 -11.31 6.33
CA ASP A 37 7.44 -11.64 5.21
C ASP A 37 6.17 -12.30 5.74
N LYS A 38 5.02 -11.87 5.21
CA LYS A 38 3.69 -12.31 5.61
C LYS A 38 3.50 -13.82 5.51
N TYR A 39 4.04 -14.46 4.47
CA TYR A 39 3.75 -15.86 4.16
C TYR A 39 4.80 -16.82 4.73
N SER A 40 6.08 -16.53 4.50
CA SER A 40 7.21 -17.35 4.95
C SER A 40 7.60 -17.10 6.40
N ARG A 41 7.15 -15.98 7.00
CA ARG A 41 7.58 -15.49 8.32
C ARG A 41 9.10 -15.32 8.46
N SER A 42 9.80 -15.23 7.34
CA SER A 42 11.25 -15.02 7.32
C SER A 42 11.55 -13.52 7.40
N PRO A 43 12.64 -13.09 8.07
CA PRO A 43 12.99 -11.67 8.13
C PRO A 43 13.33 -11.09 6.74
N VAL A 44 12.61 -10.04 6.36
CA VAL A 44 12.81 -9.30 5.09
C VAL A 44 13.43 -7.92 5.30
N ALA A 45 13.30 -7.32 6.48
CA ALA A 45 13.99 -6.09 6.85
C ALA A 45 14.26 -6.01 8.36
N ARG A 46 15.12 -5.07 8.77
CA ARG A 46 15.36 -4.73 10.18
C ARG A 46 15.13 -3.26 10.41
N GLU A 47 14.20 -2.96 11.31
CA GLU A 47 13.79 -1.61 11.63
C GLU A 47 13.98 -1.27 13.10
N ARG A 48 13.91 0.03 13.40
CA ARG A 48 13.80 0.52 14.77
C ARG A 48 12.44 1.18 14.93
N GLU A 49 11.79 0.92 16.06
CA GLU A 49 10.58 1.63 16.44
C GLU A 49 10.84 3.13 16.47
N THR A 50 9.84 3.87 16.02
CA THR A 50 9.80 5.32 16.11
C THR A 50 9.25 5.71 17.47
N ASP A 51 9.89 6.68 18.15
CA ASP A 51 9.31 7.26 19.37
C ASP A 51 8.43 8.49 19.07
N THR A 52 7.65 8.93 20.06
CA THR A 52 6.76 10.11 19.93
C THR A 52 7.52 11.39 19.63
N ALA A 53 8.75 11.57 20.12
CA ALA A 53 9.59 12.73 19.80
C ALA A 53 10.04 12.74 18.33
N GLN A 54 9.95 11.63 17.60
CA GLN A 54 10.15 11.56 16.16
C GLN A 54 8.83 11.65 15.37
N VAL A 55 7.73 11.09 15.90
CA VAL A 55 6.41 11.14 15.25
C VAL A 55 5.80 12.54 15.29
N ASP A 56 5.88 13.25 16.41
CA ASP A 56 5.23 14.57 16.57
C ASP A 56 5.77 15.62 15.58
N PRO A 57 7.11 15.75 15.35
CA PRO A 57 7.64 16.62 14.32
C PRO A 57 7.19 16.22 12.91
N MET A 58 7.14 14.91 12.60
CA MET A 58 6.67 14.41 11.30
C MET A 58 5.22 14.84 11.03
N ILE A 59 4.33 14.65 12.01
CA ILE A 59 2.93 15.07 11.91
C ILE A 59 2.83 16.60 11.73
N SER A 60 3.61 17.36 12.51
CA SER A 60 3.65 18.82 12.43
C SER A 60 4.09 19.31 11.06
N VAL A 61 5.15 18.72 10.49
CA VAL A 61 5.65 19.04 9.13
C VAL A 61 4.60 18.69 8.07
N ALA A 62 3.96 17.52 8.18
CA ALA A 62 2.90 17.10 7.26
C ALA A 62 1.67 18.02 7.33
N ASP A 63 1.21 18.39 8.53
CA ASP A 63 0.09 19.32 8.73
C ASP A 63 0.42 20.73 8.22
N ALA A 64 1.64 21.22 8.48
CA ALA A 64 2.12 22.50 7.97
C ALA A 64 2.16 22.52 6.43
N ALA A 65 2.71 21.47 5.80
CA ALA A 65 2.74 21.32 4.35
C ALA A 65 1.33 21.25 3.75
N PHE A 66 0.42 20.50 4.38
CA PHE A 66 -0.98 20.42 3.97
C PHE A 66 -1.69 21.78 4.04
N ARG A 67 -1.47 22.54 5.13
CA ARG A 67 -2.05 23.89 5.30
C ARG A 67 -1.45 24.92 4.36
N ALA A 68 -0.17 24.79 4.00
CA ALA A 68 0.53 25.71 3.10
C ALA A 68 0.07 25.60 1.63
N GLY A 69 -0.67 24.55 1.27
CA GLY A 69 -1.21 24.34 -0.08
C GLY A 69 -0.53 23.17 -0.80
N ARG A 70 -0.49 23.18 -2.14
CA ARG A 70 0.15 22.09 -2.90
C ARG A 70 1.66 22.13 -2.64
N THR A 71 2.22 21.00 -2.20
CA THR A 71 3.67 20.79 -2.18
C THR A 71 4.29 21.15 -3.52
N SER A 72 5.36 21.95 -3.46
CA SER A 72 6.13 22.33 -4.62
C SER A 72 6.67 21.08 -5.32
N SER A 73 6.91 21.16 -6.63
CA SER A 73 7.51 20.03 -7.38
C SER A 73 8.86 19.58 -6.81
N ARG A 74 9.54 20.45 -6.05
CA ARG A 74 10.80 20.18 -5.37
C ARG A 74 10.62 19.37 -4.09
N GLU A 75 9.63 19.71 -3.26
CA GLU A 75 9.27 18.96 -2.04
C GLU A 75 8.68 17.58 -2.37
N ARG A 76 7.97 17.50 -3.51
CA ARG A 76 7.66 16.21 -4.15
C ARG A 76 8.95 15.49 -4.54
N GLY A 77 9.84 16.13 -5.30
CA GLY A 77 11.13 15.55 -5.72
C GLY A 77 11.90 14.84 -4.60
N ALA A 78 12.14 15.47 -3.46
CA ALA A 78 12.90 14.85 -2.36
C ALA A 78 12.20 13.64 -1.72
N SER A 79 10.88 13.73 -1.50
CA SER A 79 10.08 12.60 -0.99
C SER A 79 10.00 11.45 -1.98
N LEU A 80 10.00 11.76 -3.28
CA LEU A 80 9.94 10.80 -4.38
C LEU A 80 11.31 10.16 -4.66
N ASP A 81 12.39 10.92 -4.56
CA ASP A 81 13.78 10.45 -4.63
C ASP A 81 14.11 9.54 -3.44
N TRP A 82 13.51 9.80 -2.28
CA TRP A 82 13.59 8.92 -1.11
C TRP A 82 12.77 7.64 -1.30
N ALA A 83 11.52 7.76 -1.73
CA ALA A 83 10.66 6.62 -2.08
C ALA A 83 11.31 5.70 -3.12
N ALA A 84 11.95 6.25 -4.15
CA ALA A 84 12.65 5.49 -5.18
C ALA A 84 13.86 4.68 -4.64
N GLN A 85 14.36 5.00 -3.45
CA GLN A 85 15.43 4.26 -2.79
C GLN A 85 14.92 3.09 -1.93
N ILE A 86 13.63 3.07 -1.59
CA ILE A 86 12.96 1.95 -0.92
C ILE A 86 12.86 0.81 -1.94
N PRO A 87 13.40 -0.39 -1.66
CA PRO A 87 13.24 -1.52 -2.56
C PRO A 87 11.77 -1.76 -2.86
N THR A 88 11.37 -1.58 -4.13
CA THR A 88 10.02 -1.85 -4.66
C THR A 88 9.71 -3.34 -4.75
N THR A 89 10.51 -4.19 -4.09
CA THR A 89 10.39 -5.64 -4.11
C THR A 89 9.26 -6.08 -3.17
N CYS A 90 8.03 -5.83 -3.63
CA CYS A 90 6.98 -6.82 -3.89
C CYS A 90 6.54 -7.82 -2.81
N ASP A 91 6.77 -7.58 -1.51
CA ASP A 91 6.19 -8.42 -0.46
C ASP A 91 5.28 -7.62 0.48
N ASP A 92 4.13 -8.20 0.88
CA ASP A 92 3.22 -7.61 1.87
C ASP A 92 3.97 -7.47 3.21
N VAL A 93 4.41 -6.25 3.51
CA VAL A 93 5.10 -5.94 4.77
C VAL A 93 4.09 -5.78 5.90
N PHE A 94 4.08 -6.70 6.87
CA PHE A 94 3.21 -6.65 8.06
C PHE A 94 3.86 -5.85 9.21
N GLY A 95 4.20 -4.59 8.93
CA GLY A 95 4.82 -3.67 9.87
C GLY A 95 4.44 -2.22 9.58
N PRO A 96 4.80 -1.26 10.44
CA PRO A 96 4.47 0.15 10.28
C PRO A 96 5.37 0.80 9.19
N VAL A 97 5.29 0.28 7.97
CA VAL A 97 6.07 0.71 6.81
C VAL A 97 5.12 1.28 5.76
N LEU A 98 5.42 2.49 5.29
CA LEU A 98 4.74 3.12 4.16
C LEU A 98 5.74 3.34 3.03
N CYS A 99 5.41 2.90 1.83
CA CYS A 99 6.19 3.15 0.61
C CYS A 99 5.40 4.09 -0.30
N PRO A 100 5.74 5.40 -0.37
CA PRO A 100 5.12 6.29 -1.34
C PRO A 100 5.58 5.91 -2.74
N ILE A 101 4.68 5.93 -3.74
CA ILE A 101 5.06 5.76 -5.15
C ILE A 101 4.45 6.92 -5.93
N PRO A 102 5.26 7.75 -6.62
CA PRO A 102 4.72 8.81 -7.47
C PRO A 102 4.02 8.25 -8.69
N PHE A 103 3.07 9.01 -9.20
CA PHE A 103 2.48 8.84 -10.52
C PHE A 103 2.04 10.21 -11.06
N ASP A 104 2.03 10.37 -12.37
CA ASP A 104 1.61 11.60 -13.05
C ASP A 104 0.17 11.52 -13.55
N THR A 105 -0.33 10.31 -13.81
CA THR A 105 -1.67 10.09 -14.34
C THR A 105 -2.44 9.03 -13.57
N LEU A 106 -3.77 9.13 -13.60
CA LEU A 106 -4.63 8.11 -12.97
C LEU A 106 -4.42 6.72 -13.60
N ASP A 107 -4.16 6.65 -14.90
CA ASP A 107 -3.94 5.37 -15.59
C ASP A 107 -2.66 4.70 -15.12
N GLU A 108 -1.58 5.48 -14.97
CA GLU A 108 -0.33 5.00 -14.38
C GLU A 108 -0.53 4.51 -12.94
N ALA A 109 -1.30 5.24 -12.12
CA ALA A 109 -1.62 4.81 -10.76
C ALA A 109 -2.36 3.46 -10.73
N ILE A 110 -3.33 3.27 -11.64
CA ILE A 110 -4.07 2.03 -11.79
C ILE A 110 -3.14 0.89 -12.21
N ASP A 111 -2.24 1.14 -13.17
CA ASP A 111 -1.27 0.15 -13.65
C ASP A 111 -0.30 -0.27 -12.54
N ILE A 112 0.19 0.69 -11.73
CA ILE A 112 1.04 0.42 -10.57
C ILE A 112 0.32 -0.48 -9.56
N VAL A 113 -0.94 -0.16 -9.21
CA VAL A 113 -1.72 -0.97 -8.26
C VAL A 113 -2.01 -2.35 -8.83
N ASN A 114 -2.33 -2.45 -10.12
CA ASN A 114 -2.63 -3.72 -10.77
C ASN A 114 -1.39 -4.60 -11.00
N ALA A 115 -0.20 -4.02 -11.09
CA ALA A 115 1.05 -4.79 -11.16
C ALA A 115 1.35 -5.58 -9.87
N ALA A 116 0.73 -5.22 -8.75
CA ALA A 116 0.89 -5.94 -7.50
C ALA A 116 0.31 -7.38 -7.60
N PRO A 117 1.02 -8.40 -7.06
CA PRO A 117 0.54 -9.78 -7.04
C PRO A 117 -0.66 -9.98 -6.10
N ASN A 118 -0.84 -9.06 -5.15
CA ASN A 118 -1.93 -9.04 -4.18
C ASN A 118 -2.96 -7.98 -4.58
N GLY A 119 -4.24 -8.24 -4.31
CA GLY A 119 -5.34 -7.33 -4.62
C GLY A 119 -6.46 -7.41 -3.59
N LEU A 120 -6.16 -7.13 -2.32
CA LEU A 120 -7.16 -7.20 -1.25
C LEU A 120 -8.15 -6.04 -1.32
N ALA A 121 -7.68 -4.81 -1.08
CA ALA A 121 -8.48 -3.60 -1.12
C ALA A 121 -7.59 -2.38 -1.39
N THR A 122 -8.18 -1.30 -1.88
CA THR A 122 -7.49 -0.02 -2.11
C THR A 122 -8.39 1.18 -1.81
N GLY A 123 -7.77 2.30 -1.45
CA GLY A 123 -8.43 3.57 -1.22
C GLY A 123 -8.07 4.58 -2.31
N VAL A 124 -9.06 5.29 -2.86
CA VAL A 124 -8.89 6.29 -3.91
C VAL A 124 -9.47 7.62 -3.42
N PHE A 125 -8.62 8.62 -3.24
CA PHE A 125 -9.04 9.96 -2.83
C PHE A 125 -9.15 10.87 -4.06
N THR A 126 -10.36 11.32 -4.38
CA THR A 126 -10.61 12.21 -5.51
C THR A 126 -11.91 12.99 -5.33
N ASN A 127 -11.91 14.24 -5.80
CA ASN A 127 -13.11 15.07 -5.92
C ASN A 127 -13.75 14.98 -7.32
N ARG A 128 -13.19 14.18 -8.23
CA ARG A 128 -13.66 14.01 -9.61
C ARG A 128 -14.40 12.70 -9.75
N LEU A 129 -15.72 12.78 -9.96
CA LEU A 129 -16.57 11.61 -10.05
C LEU A 129 -16.20 10.66 -11.20
N ASN A 130 -15.76 11.21 -12.35
CA ASN A 130 -15.30 10.40 -13.48
C ASN A 130 -14.05 9.57 -13.13
N ASP A 131 -13.13 10.15 -12.35
CA ASP A 131 -11.91 9.49 -11.91
C ASP A 131 -12.25 8.38 -10.91
N ALA A 132 -13.18 8.63 -9.98
CA ALA A 132 -13.67 7.62 -9.04
C ALA A 132 -14.28 6.41 -9.78
N PHE A 133 -15.16 6.65 -10.75
CA PHE A 133 -15.76 5.59 -11.56
C PHE A 133 -14.76 4.86 -12.45
N ARG A 134 -13.75 5.58 -12.97
CA ARG A 134 -12.69 4.97 -13.76
C ARG A 134 -11.85 4.04 -12.89
N ALA A 135 -11.37 4.51 -11.74
CA ALA A 135 -10.62 3.70 -10.80
C ALA A 135 -11.42 2.45 -10.36
N ALA A 136 -12.69 2.61 -9.97
CA ALA A 136 -13.54 1.50 -9.54
C ALA A 136 -13.76 0.42 -10.62
N ARG A 137 -13.67 0.75 -11.91
CA ARG A 137 -13.83 -0.21 -13.01
C ARG A 137 -12.55 -0.91 -13.43
N HIS A 138 -11.40 -0.28 -13.22
CA HIS A 138 -10.12 -0.75 -13.76
C HIS A 138 -9.16 -1.29 -12.69
N LEU A 139 -9.40 -1.01 -11.41
CA LEU A 139 -8.61 -1.57 -10.32
C LEU A 139 -8.98 -3.04 -10.09
N GLU A 140 -7.96 -3.90 -10.09
CA GLU A 140 -8.07 -5.35 -9.90
C GLU A 140 -7.85 -5.70 -8.42
N VAL A 141 -8.79 -5.27 -7.58
CA VAL A 141 -8.80 -5.55 -6.14
C VAL A 141 -10.17 -6.05 -5.67
N GLY A 142 -10.22 -6.64 -4.48
CA GLY A 142 -11.45 -7.09 -3.85
C GLY A 142 -12.41 -5.97 -3.46
N GLY A 143 -11.88 -4.84 -2.99
CA GLY A 143 -12.64 -3.66 -2.60
C GLY A 143 -11.97 -2.36 -3.03
N VAL A 144 -12.76 -1.43 -3.58
CA VAL A 144 -12.32 -0.07 -3.91
C VAL A 144 -13.10 0.91 -3.05
N HIS A 145 -12.40 1.63 -2.17
CA HIS A 145 -12.97 2.62 -1.27
C HIS A 145 -12.73 4.02 -1.83
N ILE A 146 -13.79 4.77 -2.14
CA ILE A 146 -13.66 6.14 -2.66
C ILE A 146 -13.74 7.13 -1.50
N ASN A 147 -12.75 8.02 -1.40
CA ASN A 147 -12.60 9.01 -0.33
C ASN A 147 -12.55 8.39 1.07
N GLU A 148 -11.95 7.20 1.15
CA GLU A 148 -11.75 6.43 2.36
C GLU A 148 -10.46 5.60 2.21
N THR A 149 -9.89 5.18 3.33
CA THR A 149 -8.68 4.34 3.38
C THR A 149 -8.94 2.94 2.81
N SER A 150 -7.86 2.20 2.50
CA SER A 150 -7.95 0.83 1.99
C SER A 150 -8.49 -0.18 3.01
N PHE A 151 -8.63 0.21 4.29
CA PHE A 151 -9.15 -0.63 5.36
C PHE A 151 -10.39 0.03 5.98
N SER A 152 -11.54 -0.16 5.34
CA SER A 152 -12.84 0.28 5.85
C SER A 152 -13.89 -0.83 5.74
N PRO A 153 -13.77 -1.88 6.57
CA PRO A 153 -14.72 -2.99 6.55
C PRO A 153 -16.06 -2.62 7.17
N VAL A 154 -17.14 -3.07 6.53
CA VAL A 154 -18.52 -3.05 7.06
C VAL A 154 -19.01 -4.49 7.14
N ASP A 155 -19.57 -4.91 8.28
CA ASP A 155 -19.87 -6.32 8.56
C ASP A 155 -20.68 -7.02 7.45
N LEU A 156 -21.63 -6.32 6.85
CA LEU A 156 -22.53 -6.88 5.82
C LEU A 156 -21.92 -6.90 4.41
N MET A 157 -20.79 -6.24 4.20
CA MET A 157 -20.19 -6.10 2.87
C MET A 157 -19.44 -7.38 2.46
N PRO A 158 -19.32 -7.65 1.16
CA PRO A 158 -18.40 -8.69 0.69
C PRO A 158 -16.97 -8.26 1.01
N TYR A 159 -16.25 -9.07 1.78
CA TYR A 159 -14.84 -8.82 2.08
C TYR A 159 -13.96 -9.96 1.58
N GLY A 160 -12.99 -9.66 0.74
CA GLY A 160 -12.08 -10.66 0.21
C GLY A 160 -11.38 -10.14 -1.04
N GLY A 161 -10.15 -10.56 -1.24
CA GLY A 161 -9.31 -10.04 -2.32
C GLY A 161 -9.50 -10.75 -3.66
N THR A 162 -8.68 -10.34 -4.62
CA THR A 162 -8.41 -11.06 -5.87
C THR A 162 -6.91 -11.38 -5.94
N LYS A 163 -6.48 -12.08 -7.01
CA LYS A 163 -5.10 -12.53 -7.20
C LYS A 163 -4.62 -13.39 -6.02
N ASN A 164 -3.41 -13.16 -5.53
CA ASN A 164 -2.85 -13.90 -4.39
C ASN A 164 -3.47 -13.51 -3.04
N SER A 165 -4.40 -12.55 -3.00
CA SER A 165 -5.13 -12.18 -1.77
C SER A 165 -6.30 -13.11 -1.45
N GLY A 166 -6.54 -14.14 -2.26
CA GLY A 166 -7.46 -15.23 -1.96
C GLY A 166 -8.63 -15.34 -2.94
N PHE A 167 -9.50 -16.32 -2.66
CA PHE A 167 -10.71 -16.63 -3.41
C PHE A 167 -11.93 -16.60 -2.48
N GLY A 168 -13.12 -16.39 -3.05
CA GLY A 168 -14.38 -16.28 -2.29
C GLY A 168 -14.55 -14.90 -1.63
N ARG A 169 -15.63 -14.75 -0.85
CA ARG A 169 -15.93 -13.53 -0.10
C ARG A 169 -16.44 -13.87 1.29
N ALA A 170 -15.90 -13.17 2.29
CA ALA A 170 -16.43 -13.12 3.64
C ALA A 170 -17.56 -12.08 3.75
N GLY A 171 -18.21 -12.04 4.91
CA GLY A 171 -19.44 -11.28 5.17
C GLY A 171 -20.63 -12.24 5.32
N PRO A 172 -21.62 -11.98 6.19
CA PRO A 172 -22.63 -12.97 6.60
C PRO A 172 -23.34 -13.69 5.46
N ARG A 173 -23.74 -12.96 4.41
CA ARG A 173 -24.38 -13.55 3.23
C ARG A 173 -23.43 -14.43 2.44
N TYR A 174 -22.25 -13.91 2.10
CA TYR A 174 -21.28 -14.58 1.24
C TYR A 174 -20.66 -15.79 1.91
N ALA A 175 -20.36 -15.68 3.21
CA ALA A 175 -19.95 -16.81 4.03
C ALA A 175 -21.05 -17.88 4.12
N GLY A 176 -22.32 -17.48 4.19
CA GLY A 176 -23.44 -18.43 4.13
C GLY A 176 -23.49 -19.20 2.81
N GLU A 177 -23.22 -18.55 1.68
CA GLU A 177 -23.14 -19.18 0.35
C GLU A 177 -21.97 -20.19 0.30
N GLU A 178 -20.80 -19.85 0.83
CA GLU A 178 -19.61 -20.75 0.89
C GLU A 178 -19.76 -21.90 1.92
N MET A 179 -20.58 -21.71 2.96
CA MET A 179 -20.86 -22.71 4.00
C MET A 179 -22.06 -23.62 3.66
N THR A 180 -22.67 -23.46 2.49
CA THR A 180 -23.84 -24.25 2.08
C THR A 180 -23.62 -24.93 0.73
N GLU A 181 -24.32 -26.05 0.53
CA GLU A 181 -24.23 -26.84 -0.70
C GLU A 181 -25.56 -26.80 -1.46
N GLN A 182 -25.51 -26.51 -2.77
CA GLN A 182 -26.71 -26.51 -3.60
C GLN A 182 -27.19 -27.93 -3.89
N ARG A 183 -28.48 -28.20 -3.69
CA ARG A 183 -29.09 -29.50 -3.95
C ARG A 183 -30.25 -29.39 -4.93
N ILE A 184 -30.13 -30.06 -6.08
CA ILE A 184 -31.23 -30.18 -7.05
C ILE A 184 -32.15 -31.35 -6.68
N VAL A 185 -33.46 -31.10 -6.73
CA VAL A 185 -34.50 -32.13 -6.60
C VAL A 185 -35.43 -32.01 -7.81
N LYS A 186 -35.50 -33.09 -8.60
CA LYS A 186 -36.39 -33.18 -9.77
C LYS A 186 -37.49 -34.20 -9.48
N ILE A 187 -38.74 -33.78 -9.62
CA ILE A 187 -39.91 -34.65 -9.53
C ILE A 187 -40.55 -34.69 -10.91
N ASN A 188 -40.75 -35.90 -11.45
CA ASN A 188 -41.48 -36.14 -12.69
C ASN A 188 -42.76 -36.91 -12.34
N THR A 189 -43.91 -36.25 -12.45
CA THR A 189 -45.24 -36.79 -12.17
C THR A 189 -46.00 -37.03 -13.46
#